data_AF-A0A1G4K809-F1
#
_entry.id   AF-A0A1G4K809-F1
#
_cell.length_a   1.000
_cell.length_b   1.000
_cell.length_c   1.000
_cell.angle_alpha   90.00
_cell.angle_beta   90.00
_cell.angle_gamma   90.00
#
_symmetry.space_group_name_H-M   'P 1'
#
loop_
_entity.id
_entity.type
_entity.pdbx_description
1 polymer ?
#
loop_
_entity_poly.entity_id
_entity_poly.type
_entity_poly.pdbx_seq_one_letter_code
_entity_poly.pdbx_strand_id
1 'polypeptide(L)'
;MTSVNDIWTDDFYDDTSSHAQNESPEVKKLRYSHSKRGYLDGITSSKEENLQTGFNASFPEGSTLGIKVGYIIGTLHMLSVLYGEDDKSLLQKNEQAKRELGISKILSKSEFTENCELIASDSGEHRIIDKWLHTVDELKKRYFTN
;
A
#
# COMPACT_ATOMS: atom_id res chain seq x y z
N MET A 1 -10.92 27.67 37.40
CA MET A 1 -10.38 26.46 36.74
C MET A 1 -8.88 26.63 36.67
N THR A 2 -8.17 25.84 37.47
CA THR A 2 -6.72 25.86 37.63
C THR A 2 -6.04 25.28 36.40
N SER A 3 -5.01 25.98 35.93
CA SER A 3 -4.18 25.62 34.78
C SER A 3 -3.44 24.31 35.04
N VAL A 4 -3.87 23.24 34.36
CA VAL A 4 -3.30 21.89 34.47
C VAL A 4 -2.15 21.74 33.47
N ASN A 5 -1.10 22.54 33.57
CA ASN A 5 0.06 22.34 32.68
C ASN A 5 1.39 22.83 33.26
N ASP A 6 1.68 22.42 34.49
CA ASP A 6 3.05 22.44 35.01
C ASP A 6 3.28 21.17 35.87
N ILE A 7 3.39 20.02 35.19
CA ILE A 7 3.62 18.70 35.82
C ILE A 7 5.14 18.41 35.94
N TRP A 8 5.99 19.26 35.39
CA TRP A 8 7.44 19.04 35.31
C TRP A 8 8.26 20.13 36.01
N THR A 9 7.62 20.93 36.85
CA THR A 9 8.28 21.89 37.73
C THR A 9 7.83 21.60 39.16
N ASP A 10 8.08 20.38 39.64
CA ASP A 10 8.01 20.11 41.07
C ASP A 10 9.41 19.76 41.57
N ASP A 11 9.85 20.65 42.44
CA ASP A 11 11.11 20.66 43.15
C ASP A 11 11.30 19.37 43.98
N PHE A 12 12.10 18.44 43.47
CA PHE A 12 12.83 17.51 44.34
C PHE A 12 14.21 18.10 44.62
N TYR A 13 14.29 18.91 45.68
CA TYR A 13 15.55 19.23 46.33
C TYR A 13 16.05 17.98 47.07
N ASP A 14 16.98 17.24 46.47
CA ASP A 14 18.04 16.58 47.24
C ASP A 14 19.35 16.52 46.45
N ASP A 15 20.42 16.62 47.21
CA ASP A 15 21.77 17.08 46.91
C ASP A 15 22.52 16.33 45.79
N THR A 16 22.76 16.99 44.64
CA THR A 16 23.97 16.74 43.83
C THR A 16 24.37 18.00 43.07
N SER A 17 24.79 18.99 43.83
CA SER A 17 25.32 20.26 43.34
C SER A 17 26.79 20.14 42.93
N SER A 18 27.09 20.27 41.62
CA SER A 18 28.32 20.91 41.11
C SER A 18 28.48 20.98 39.58
N HIS A 19 27.66 20.31 38.76
CA HIS A 19 27.85 20.33 37.28
C HIS A 19 26.89 21.22 36.47
N ALA A 20 25.79 21.72 37.05
CA ALA A 20 24.76 22.45 36.30
C ALA A 20 24.92 23.99 36.31
N GLN A 21 25.80 24.54 37.16
CA GLN A 21 25.87 25.98 37.43
C GLN A 21 26.73 26.80 36.45
N ASN A 22 27.31 26.17 35.41
CA ASN A 22 28.16 26.86 34.41
C ASN A 22 27.82 26.48 32.96
N GLU A 23 26.57 26.13 32.66
CA GLU A 23 26.15 25.97 31.26
C GLU A 23 25.85 27.34 30.63
N SER A 24 26.73 27.76 29.72
CA SER A 24 26.55 28.96 28.88
C SER A 24 25.19 28.92 28.16
N PRO A 25 24.50 30.07 28.01
CA PRO A 25 23.21 30.14 27.31
C PRO A 25 23.22 29.53 25.90
N GLU A 26 24.37 29.52 25.23
CA GLU A 26 24.57 28.83 23.94
C GLU A 26 24.39 27.30 24.06
N VAL A 27 24.88 26.68 25.14
CA VAL A 27 24.74 25.23 25.39
C VAL A 27 23.27 24.87 25.65
N LYS A 28 22.53 25.73 26.36
CA LYS A 28 21.08 25.55 26.59
C LYS A 28 20.29 25.66 25.28
N LYS A 29 20.62 26.64 24.44
CA LYS A 29 20.01 26.82 23.11
C LYS A 29 20.29 25.63 22.19
N LEU A 30 21.51 25.12 22.21
CA LEU A 30 21.92 23.94 21.45
C LEU A 30 21.11 22.71 21.87
N ARG A 31 21.01 22.44 23.18
CA ARG A 31 20.19 21.34 23.71
C ARG A 31 18.73 21.44 23.34
N TYR A 32 18.13 22.63 23.46
CA TYR A 32 16.75 22.85 23.05
C TYR A 32 16.56 22.58 21.54
N SER A 33 17.50 23.05 20.71
CA SER A 33 17.47 22.78 19.27
C SER A 33 17.58 21.29 18.95
N HIS A 34 18.46 20.56 19.63
CA HIS A 34 18.60 19.10 19.46
C HIS A 34 17.38 18.33 19.95
N SER A 35 16.82 18.69 21.10
CA SER A 35 15.60 18.06 21.64
C SER A 35 14.41 18.27 20.72
N LYS A 36 14.19 19.52 20.27
CA LYS A 36 13.13 19.85 19.31
C LYS A 36 13.33 19.15 17.97
N ARG A 37 14.57 19.06 17.48
CA ARG A 37 14.89 18.32 16.25
C ARG A 37 14.64 16.83 16.43
N GLY A 38 15.07 16.23 17.53
CA GLY A 38 14.88 14.80 17.82
C GLY A 38 13.41 14.42 18.01
N TYR A 39 12.59 15.29 18.61
CA TYR A 39 11.15 15.07 18.71
C TYR A 39 10.45 15.13 17.34
N LEU A 40 10.77 16.14 16.52
CA LEU A 40 10.25 16.25 15.16
C LEU A 40 10.68 15.07 14.29
N ASP A 41 11.94 14.66 14.41
CA ASP A 41 12.51 13.52 13.71
C ASP A 41 11.83 12.22 14.14
N GLY A 42 11.64 12.02 15.45
CA GLY A 42 10.89 10.88 16.00
C GLY A 42 9.46 10.79 15.47
N ILE A 43 8.71 11.90 15.48
CA ILE A 43 7.34 11.93 14.91
C ILE A 43 7.34 11.61 13.42
N THR A 44 8.31 12.17 12.68
CA THR A 44 8.39 11.99 11.24
C THR A 44 8.75 10.55 10.90
N SER A 45 9.77 10.01 11.56
CA SER A 45 10.21 8.61 11.42
C SER A 45 9.09 7.63 11.78
N SER A 46 8.37 7.85 12.89
CA SER A 46 7.26 6.96 13.27
C SER A 46 6.12 6.98 12.26
N LYS A 47 5.82 8.12 11.63
CA LYS A 47 4.78 8.18 10.58
C LYS A 47 5.19 7.40 9.33
N GLU A 48 6.44 7.54 8.92
CA GLU A 48 6.98 6.84 7.75
C GLU A 48 7.08 5.33 8.00
N GLU A 49 7.57 4.92 9.17
CA GLU A 49 7.67 3.52 9.57
C GLU A 49 6.31 2.81 9.60
N ASN A 50 5.28 3.46 10.16
CA ASN A 50 3.93 2.91 10.18
C ASN A 50 3.33 2.78 8.76
N LEU A 51 3.57 3.77 7.90
CA LEU A 51 3.11 3.72 6.50
C LEU A 51 3.77 2.58 5.73
N GLN A 52 5.10 2.44 5.86
CA GLN A 52 5.82 1.35 5.20
C GLN A 52 5.43 -0.03 5.75
N THR A 53 5.18 -0.14 7.04
CA THR A 53 4.70 -1.38 7.66
C THR A 53 3.35 -1.81 7.09
N GLY A 54 2.41 -0.86 6.96
CA GLY A 54 1.11 -1.12 6.33
C GLY A 54 1.23 -1.51 4.85
N PHE A 55 2.14 -0.88 4.10
CA PHE A 55 2.42 -1.26 2.73
C PHE A 55 3.01 -2.68 2.63
N ASN A 56 4.01 -3.00 3.45
CA ASN A 56 4.67 -4.30 3.43
C ASN A 56 3.70 -5.46 3.78
N ALA A 57 2.70 -5.20 4.62
CA ALA A 57 1.67 -6.19 4.95
C ALA A 57 0.71 -6.46 3.77
N SER A 58 0.31 -5.41 3.04
CA SER A 58 -0.70 -5.51 1.96
C SER A 58 -0.10 -5.76 0.57
N PHE A 59 1.19 -5.47 0.38
CA PHE A 59 1.86 -5.60 -0.92
C PHE A 59 1.88 -7.03 -1.47
N PRO A 60 2.15 -8.10 -0.69
CA PRO A 60 2.13 -9.47 -1.19
C PRO A 60 0.76 -9.85 -1.79
N GLU A 61 -0.33 -9.49 -1.11
CA GLU A 61 -1.69 -9.77 -1.56
C GLU A 61 -1.99 -9.03 -2.88
N GLY A 62 -1.71 -7.72 -2.94
CA GLY A 62 -1.85 -6.94 -4.17
C GLY A 62 -0.96 -7.44 -5.32
N SER A 63 0.23 -7.96 -5.00
CA SER A 63 1.16 -8.52 -5.99
C SER A 63 0.60 -9.80 -6.62
N THR A 64 0.02 -10.70 -5.83
CA THR A 64 -0.63 -11.91 -6.39
C THR A 64 -1.75 -11.56 -7.39
N LEU A 65 -2.52 -10.52 -7.07
CA LEU A 65 -3.57 -10.00 -7.93
C LEU A 65 -3.00 -9.40 -9.22
N GLY A 66 -1.94 -8.61 -9.10
CA GLY A 66 -1.21 -8.04 -10.22
C GLY A 66 -0.64 -9.09 -11.17
N ILE A 67 -0.10 -10.19 -10.65
CA ILE A 67 0.39 -11.31 -11.46
C ILE A 67 -0.76 -11.96 -12.26
N LYS A 68 -1.90 -12.22 -11.62
CA LYS A 68 -3.07 -12.80 -12.30
C LYS A 68 -3.58 -11.88 -13.42
N VAL A 69 -3.69 -10.59 -13.15
CA VAL A 69 -4.12 -9.59 -14.14
C VAL A 69 -3.14 -9.49 -15.30
N GLY A 70 -1.84 -9.44 -15.00
CA GLY A 70 -0.78 -9.39 -16.00
C GLY A 70 -0.81 -10.61 -16.92
N TYR A 71 -1.03 -11.81 -16.36
CA TYR A 71 -1.18 -13.03 -17.14
C TYR A 71 -2.37 -12.99 -18.11
N ILE A 72 -3.54 -12.52 -17.63
CA ILE A 72 -4.76 -12.41 -18.46
C ILE A 72 -4.54 -11.42 -19.61
N ILE A 73 -4.10 -10.19 -19.29
CA ILE A 73 -3.89 -9.14 -20.28
C ILE A 73 -2.80 -9.55 -21.27
N GLY A 74 -1.70 -10.13 -20.79
CA GLY A 74 -0.60 -10.61 -21.62
C GLY A 74 -1.05 -11.69 -22.60
N THR A 75 -1.83 -12.66 -22.14
CA THR A 75 -2.34 -13.74 -23.00
C THR A 75 -3.31 -13.19 -24.05
N LEU A 76 -4.26 -12.34 -23.66
CA LEU A 76 -5.19 -11.70 -24.60
C LEU A 76 -4.45 -10.80 -25.61
N HIS A 77 -3.39 -10.13 -25.18
CA HIS A 77 -2.58 -9.31 -26.07
C HIS A 77 -1.84 -10.16 -27.10
N MET A 78 -1.18 -11.23 -26.65
CA MET A 78 -0.50 -12.16 -27.53
C MET A 78 -1.46 -12.75 -28.57
N LEU A 79 -2.63 -13.24 -28.14
CA LEU A 79 -3.65 -13.77 -29.06
C LEU A 79 -4.15 -12.71 -30.03
N SER A 80 -4.36 -11.47 -29.57
CA SER A 80 -4.79 -10.38 -30.45
C SER A 80 -3.74 -9.95 -31.47
N VAL A 81 -2.45 -10.12 -31.17
CA VAL A 81 -1.37 -9.81 -32.11
C VAL A 81 -1.21 -10.93 -33.12
N LEU A 82 -1.32 -12.19 -32.69
CA LEU A 82 -1.15 -13.35 -33.57
C LEU A 82 -2.34 -13.61 -34.50
N TYR A 83 -3.56 -13.46 -33.97
CA TYR A 83 -4.80 -13.82 -34.67
C TYR A 83 -5.75 -12.62 -34.88
N GLY A 84 -5.27 -11.39 -34.64
CA GLY A 84 -6.11 -10.19 -34.71
C GLY A 84 -6.58 -9.82 -36.11
N GLU A 85 -5.87 -10.27 -37.15
CA GLU A 85 -6.32 -10.10 -38.54
C GLU A 85 -7.52 -11.00 -38.86
N ASP A 86 -7.54 -12.23 -38.33
CA ASP A 86 -8.60 -13.21 -38.53
C ASP A 86 -9.81 -12.97 -37.61
N ASP A 87 -9.57 -12.56 -36.36
CA ASP A 87 -10.62 -12.40 -35.36
C ASP A 87 -10.54 -11.04 -34.64
N LYS A 88 -11.26 -10.06 -35.19
CA LYS A 88 -11.42 -8.73 -34.56
C LYS A 88 -12.11 -8.79 -33.20
N SER A 89 -12.79 -9.88 -32.84
CA SER A 89 -13.39 -10.02 -31.51
C SER A 89 -12.32 -10.12 -30.42
N LEU A 90 -11.12 -10.63 -30.73
CA LEU A 90 -10.00 -10.67 -29.80
C LEU A 90 -9.50 -9.28 -29.44
N LEU A 91 -9.44 -8.36 -30.41
CA LEU A 91 -9.09 -6.96 -30.17
C LEU A 91 -10.12 -6.29 -29.26
N GLN A 92 -11.42 -6.52 -29.50
CA GLN A 92 -12.47 -5.97 -28.64
C GLN A 92 -12.42 -6.54 -27.22
N LYS A 93 -12.22 -7.85 -27.07
CA LYS A 93 -12.07 -8.52 -25.78
C LYS A 93 -10.84 -8.03 -25.03
N ASN A 94 -9.73 -7.78 -25.74
CA ASN A 94 -8.52 -7.21 -25.16
C ASN A 94 -8.77 -5.82 -24.57
N GLU A 95 -9.36 -4.94 -25.37
CA GLU A 95 -9.67 -3.56 -24.94
C GLU A 95 -10.70 -3.54 -23.80
N GLN A 96 -11.65 -4.46 -23.80
CA GLN A 96 -12.59 -4.63 -22.70
C GLN A 96 -11.89 -5.12 -21.43
N ALA A 97 -11.02 -6.13 -21.53
CA ALA A 97 -10.26 -6.64 -20.40
C ALA A 97 -9.35 -5.57 -19.80
N LYS A 98 -8.67 -4.74 -20.61
CA LYS A 98 -7.86 -3.61 -20.11
C LYS A 98 -8.69 -2.58 -19.32
N ARG A 99 -9.91 -2.27 -19.77
CA ARG A 99 -10.81 -1.35 -19.07
C ARG A 99 -11.36 -1.96 -17.78
N GLU A 100 -11.72 -3.23 -17.80
CA GLU A 100 -12.30 -3.91 -16.64
C GLU A 100 -11.24 -4.27 -15.59
N LEU A 101 -10.01 -4.58 -16.02
CA LEU A 101 -8.89 -4.97 -15.16
C LEU A 101 -7.93 -3.81 -14.84
N GLY A 102 -8.38 -2.57 -15.02
CA GLY A 102 -7.62 -1.41 -14.57
C GLY A 102 -7.42 -1.43 -13.06
N ILE A 103 -6.22 -1.10 -12.59
CA ILE A 103 -5.83 -1.11 -11.16
C ILE A 103 -6.84 -0.35 -10.29
N SER A 104 -7.36 0.77 -10.78
CA SER A 104 -8.37 1.59 -10.08
C SER A 104 -9.70 0.88 -9.85
N LYS A 105 -10.05 -0.09 -10.69
CA LYS A 105 -11.31 -0.83 -10.62
C LYS A 105 -11.15 -2.15 -9.86
N ILE A 106 -9.97 -2.76 -9.93
CA ILE A 106 -9.68 -3.99 -9.19
C ILE A 106 -9.42 -3.67 -7.71
N LEU A 107 -8.73 -2.57 -7.43
CA LEU A 107 -8.43 -2.12 -6.07
C LEU A 107 -9.50 -1.15 -5.53
N SER A 108 -10.72 -1.17 -6.08
CA SER A 108 -11.78 -0.30 -5.60
C SER A 108 -12.23 -0.73 -4.21
N LYS A 109 -12.47 0.23 -3.33
CA LYS A 109 -12.92 0.03 -1.94
C LYS A 109 -14.20 -0.83 -1.81
N SER A 110 -14.96 -1.05 -2.89
CA SER A 110 -16.12 -1.96 -2.89
C SER A 110 -15.75 -3.43 -2.74
N GLU A 111 -14.51 -3.80 -3.10
CA GLU A 111 -14.05 -5.19 -3.12
C GLU A 111 -13.21 -5.53 -1.87
N PHE A 112 -12.96 -4.56 -0.99
CA PHE A 112 -12.11 -4.70 0.20
C PHE A 112 -12.85 -4.30 1.47
N THR A 113 -12.66 -5.06 2.55
CA THR A 113 -13.15 -4.73 3.89
C THR A 113 -12.35 -3.56 4.50
N GLU A 114 -12.80 -3.06 5.66
CA GLU A 114 -12.07 -2.04 6.44
C GLU A 114 -10.65 -2.49 6.84
N ASN A 115 -10.41 -3.81 6.89
CA ASN A 115 -9.10 -4.40 7.16
C ASN A 115 -8.24 -4.61 5.91
N CYS A 116 -8.66 -4.11 4.74
CA CYS A 116 -8.04 -4.38 3.44
C CYS A 116 -8.03 -5.87 3.04
N GLU A 117 -8.93 -6.68 3.59
CA GLU A 117 -9.11 -8.07 3.16
C GLU A 117 -10.09 -8.11 1.99
N LEU A 118 -9.82 -8.97 1.00
CA LEU A 118 -10.73 -9.18 -0.12
C LEU A 118 -12.11 -9.65 0.37
N ILE A 119 -13.18 -8.96 -0.01
CA ILE A 119 -14.57 -9.41 0.19
C ILE A 119 -14.82 -10.50 -0.85
N ALA A 120 -14.24 -11.67 -0.62
CA ALA A 120 -14.44 -12.79 -1.51
C ALA A 120 -15.79 -13.46 -1.24
N SER A 121 -16.58 -13.57 -2.30
CA SER A 121 -17.59 -14.61 -2.41
C SER A 121 -16.91 -15.99 -2.38
N ASP A 122 -17.10 -16.74 -1.30
CA ASP A 122 -16.82 -18.17 -1.02
C ASP A 122 -15.46 -18.82 -1.40
N SER A 123 -14.65 -18.24 -2.30
CA SER A 123 -13.41 -18.83 -2.84
C SER A 123 -12.13 -18.02 -2.60
N GLY A 124 -12.22 -16.83 -1.98
CA GLY A 124 -11.05 -15.97 -1.76
C GLY A 124 -10.59 -15.15 -2.97
N GLU A 125 -11.32 -15.17 -4.10
CA GLU A 125 -10.87 -14.54 -5.36
C GLU A 125 -11.79 -13.44 -5.88
N HIS A 126 -11.21 -12.52 -6.66
CA HIS A 126 -11.90 -11.36 -7.23
C HIS A 126 -12.77 -11.79 -8.43
N ARG A 127 -14.10 -11.64 -8.32
CA ARG A 127 -15.09 -12.13 -9.30
C ARG A 127 -14.79 -11.78 -10.76
N ILE A 128 -14.28 -10.58 -11.01
CA ILE A 128 -13.94 -10.12 -12.37
C ILE A 128 -12.74 -10.89 -12.92
N ILE A 129 -11.75 -11.20 -12.09
CA ILE A 129 -10.54 -11.92 -12.51
C ILE A 129 -10.90 -13.35 -12.89
N ASP A 130 -11.72 -14.03 -12.09
CA ASP A 130 -12.16 -15.41 -12.36
C ASP A 130 -12.91 -15.52 -13.70
N LYS A 131 -13.81 -14.57 -13.97
CA LYS A 131 -14.52 -14.47 -15.25
C LYS A 131 -13.54 -14.40 -16.43
N TRP A 132 -12.53 -13.53 -16.34
CA TRP A 132 -11.57 -13.34 -17.42
C TRP A 132 -10.57 -14.49 -17.51
N LEU A 133 -10.20 -15.11 -16.39
CA LEU A 133 -9.36 -16.30 -16.37
C LEU A 133 -10.03 -17.45 -17.11
N HIS A 134 -11.32 -17.70 -16.83
CA HIS A 134 -12.11 -18.70 -17.56
C HIS A 134 -12.15 -18.42 -19.06
N THR A 135 -12.41 -17.16 -19.43
CA THR A 135 -12.44 -16.74 -20.84
C THR A 135 -11.09 -16.97 -21.53
N VAL A 136 -9.98 -16.68 -20.85
CA VAL A 136 -8.63 -16.90 -21.39
C VAL A 136 -8.35 -18.40 -21.56
N ASP A 137 -8.74 -19.23 -20.60
CA ASP A 137 -8.55 -20.69 -20.71
C ASP A 137 -9.35 -21.30 -21.87
N GLU A 138 -10.58 -20.82 -22.11
CA GLU A 138 -11.36 -21.21 -23.29
C GLU A 138 -10.66 -20.80 -24.59
N LEU A 139 -10.16 -19.56 -24.67
CA LEU A 139 -9.44 -19.08 -25.85
C LEU A 139 -8.13 -19.84 -26.06
N LYS A 140 -7.39 -20.15 -25.00
CA LYS A 140 -6.18 -20.97 -25.09
C LYS A 140 -6.49 -22.35 -25.65
N LYS A 141 -7.51 -23.03 -25.14
CA LYS A 141 -7.93 -24.33 -25.69
C LYS A 141 -8.27 -24.24 -27.18
N ARG A 142 -8.96 -23.18 -27.59
CA ARG A 142 -9.34 -22.98 -29.00
C ARG A 142 -8.15 -22.79 -29.95
N TYR A 143 -7.14 -22.02 -29.55
CA TYR A 143 -6.03 -21.63 -30.42
C TYR A 143 -4.76 -22.48 -30.27
N PHE A 144 -4.57 -23.21 -29.15
CA PHE A 144 -3.40 -24.07 -28.92
C PHE A 144 -3.68 -25.57 -29.07
N THR A 145 -4.94 -25.99 -29.28
CA THR A 145 -5.30 -27.42 -29.45
C THR A 145 -5.67 -27.76 -30.89
N ASN A 146 -5.08 -27.08 -31.87
CA ASN A 146 -5.22 -27.37 -33.29
C ASN A 146 -3.85 -27.63 -33.90
#